data_AF-A0A496YFD6-F1
#
_entry.id   AF-A0A496YFD6-F1
#
_cell.length_a   1.000
_cell.length_b   1.000
_cell.length_c   1.000
_cell.angle_alpha   90.00
_cell.angle_beta   90.00
_cell.angle_gamma   90.00
#
_symmetry.space_group_name_H-M   'P 1'
#
loop_
_entity.id
_entity.type
_entity.pdbx_description
1 polymer ?
#
loop_
_entity_poly.entity_id
_entity_poly.type
_entity_poly.pdbx_seq_one_letter_code
_entity_poly.pdbx_strand_id
1 'polypeptide(L)'
;MKIWNCLHTKRIFLDVPLPDKDAVLQFVAEAFASRGIVKDADSLYDGLKAREDTMSTGIGRGIGLPHAMSNDTHDAAVLLVRCSEPVDFESLDAVPVKVIVALVVPEGKPDLHLQMLASLARLCQYPGFFKTVQDAKDPKALFDSIKQLEETISFH
;
A
#
# COMPACT_ATOMS: atom_id res chain seq x y z
N MET A 1 11.27 9.37 -6.32
CA MET A 1 11.75 8.62 -5.15
C MET A 1 11.52 7.13 -5.37
N LYS A 2 12.45 6.26 -4.93
CA LYS A 2 12.30 4.80 -5.00
C LYS A 2 11.46 4.32 -3.81
N ILE A 3 10.38 3.59 -4.06
CA ILE A 3 9.46 3.04 -3.05
C ILE A 3 10.13 1.98 -2.19
N TRP A 4 11.10 1.23 -2.73
CA TRP A 4 11.80 0.21 -1.94
C TRP A 4 12.57 0.79 -0.73
N ASN A 5 12.85 2.11 -0.69
CA ASN A 5 13.41 2.78 0.48
C ASN A 5 12.42 2.90 1.65
N CYS A 6 11.12 2.87 1.38
CA CYS A 6 10.05 2.94 2.39
C CYS A 6 9.36 1.59 2.63
N LEU A 7 9.68 0.57 1.83
CA LEU A 7 9.19 -0.80 1.99
C LEU A 7 10.21 -1.63 2.78
N HIS A 8 9.73 -2.59 3.56
CA HIS A 8 10.58 -3.54 4.27
C HIS A 8 9.94 -4.94 4.21
N THR A 9 10.73 -6.00 4.22
CA THR A 9 10.23 -7.39 4.11
C THR A 9 9.22 -7.75 5.21
N LYS A 10 9.43 -7.26 6.43
CA LYS A 10 8.48 -7.35 7.56
C LYS A 10 7.15 -6.59 7.35
N ARG A 11 7.03 -5.82 6.28
CA ARG A 11 5.81 -5.10 5.86
C ARG A 11 5.29 -5.61 4.52
N ILE A 12 5.55 -6.89 4.22
CA ILE A 12 4.99 -7.58 3.07
C ILE A 12 4.22 -8.79 3.58
N PHE A 13 2.93 -8.82 3.27
CA PHE A 13 2.00 -9.88 3.67
C PHE A 13 1.47 -10.56 2.43
N LEU A 14 1.51 -11.89 2.42
CA LEU A 14 1.05 -12.68 1.29
C LEU A 14 -0.13 -13.54 1.73
N ASP A 15 -1.12 -13.63 0.85
CA ASP A 15 -2.29 -14.50 0.95
C ASP A 15 -3.12 -14.25 2.23
N VAL A 16 -3.29 -12.96 2.60
CA VAL A 16 -4.05 -12.57 3.79
C VAL A 16 -5.56 -12.71 3.53
N PRO A 17 -6.33 -13.41 4.38
CA PRO A 17 -7.79 -13.47 4.27
C PRO A 17 -8.41 -12.18 4.81
N LEU A 18 -8.90 -11.33 3.91
CA LEU A 18 -9.57 -10.08 4.23
C LEU A 18 -10.96 -10.11 3.57
N PRO A 19 -12.05 -10.09 4.34
CA PRO A 19 -13.40 -10.31 3.81
C PRO A 19 -13.96 -9.11 3.03
N ASP A 20 -13.53 -7.90 3.39
CA ASP A 20 -14.07 -6.66 2.84
C ASP A 20 -13.05 -5.51 2.93
N LYS A 21 -13.43 -4.37 2.35
CA LYS A 21 -12.64 -3.14 2.32
C LYS A 21 -12.29 -2.65 3.73
N ASP A 22 -13.21 -2.76 4.67
CA ASP A 22 -13.03 -2.28 6.05
C ASP A 22 -11.93 -3.07 6.77
N ALA A 23 -11.98 -4.40 6.64
CA ALA A 23 -10.96 -5.30 7.15
C ALA A 23 -9.58 -5.04 6.52
N VAL A 24 -9.51 -4.60 5.26
CA VAL A 24 -8.24 -4.16 4.65
C VAL A 24 -7.69 -2.92 5.36
N LEU A 25 -8.51 -1.89 5.60
CA LEU A 25 -8.06 -0.68 6.27
C LEU A 25 -7.61 -0.97 7.72
N GLN A 26 -8.38 -1.77 8.44
CA GLN A 26 -8.05 -2.21 9.79
C GLN A 26 -6.72 -2.99 9.81
N PHE A 27 -6.57 -3.96 8.90
CA PHE A 27 -5.34 -4.73 8.79
C PHE A 27 -4.13 -3.84 8.50
N VAL A 28 -4.27 -2.87 7.60
CA VAL A 28 -3.21 -1.90 7.27
C VAL A 28 -2.78 -1.13 8.52
N ALA A 29 -3.75 -0.63 9.30
CA ALA A 29 -3.46 0.17 10.48
C ALA A 29 -2.76 -0.65 11.58
N GLU A 30 -3.29 -1.82 11.92
CA GLU A 30 -2.68 -2.77 12.85
C GLU A 30 -1.29 -3.23 12.38
N ALA A 31 -1.15 -3.42 11.07
CA ALA A 31 0.11 -3.78 10.44
C ALA A 31 1.16 -2.67 10.57
N PHE A 32 0.80 -1.40 10.55
CA PHE A 32 1.78 -0.34 10.82
C PHE A 32 2.09 -0.22 12.32
N ALA A 33 1.07 -0.29 13.18
CA ALA A 33 1.22 -0.16 14.63
C ALA A 33 2.08 -1.29 15.24
N SER A 34 1.83 -2.54 14.86
CA SER A 34 2.59 -3.71 15.37
C SER A 34 4.07 -3.72 14.98
N ARG A 35 4.50 -2.87 14.04
CA ARG A 35 5.91 -2.66 13.67
C ARG A 35 6.46 -1.32 14.13
N GLY A 36 5.73 -0.60 14.98
CA GLY A 36 6.15 0.68 15.57
C GLY A 36 6.27 1.81 14.56
N ILE A 37 5.57 1.72 13.41
CA ILE A 37 5.54 2.81 12.42
C ILE A 37 4.60 3.91 12.87
N VAL A 38 3.46 3.53 13.44
CA VAL A 38 2.56 4.40 14.20
C VAL A 38 2.38 3.84 15.59
N LYS A 39 1.89 4.67 16.53
CA LYS A 39 1.61 4.26 17.91
C LYS A 39 0.18 3.76 18.07
N ASP A 40 -0.77 4.44 17.46
CA ASP A 40 -2.19 4.18 17.57
C ASP A 40 -2.74 3.63 16.25
N ALA A 41 -3.22 2.38 16.27
CA ALA A 41 -3.83 1.75 15.11
C ALA A 41 -5.20 2.35 14.79
N ASP A 42 -6.00 2.68 15.81
CA ASP A 42 -7.37 3.16 15.62
C ASP A 42 -7.34 4.56 14.98
N SER A 43 -6.44 5.43 15.45
CA SER A 43 -6.20 6.75 14.84
C SER A 43 -5.79 6.66 13.37
N LEU A 44 -4.90 5.72 13.02
CA LEU A 44 -4.50 5.52 11.63
C LEU A 44 -5.64 4.93 10.79
N TYR A 45 -6.40 3.98 11.32
CA TYR A 45 -7.57 3.42 10.68
C TYR A 45 -8.60 4.51 10.35
N ASP A 46 -8.93 5.37 11.31
CA ASP A 46 -9.87 6.49 11.10
C ASP A 46 -9.40 7.41 9.98
N GLY A 47 -8.10 7.73 9.94
CA GLY A 47 -7.51 8.52 8.85
C GLY A 47 -7.59 7.85 7.48
N LEU A 48 -7.33 6.54 7.42
CA LEU A 48 -7.46 5.75 6.19
C LEU A 48 -8.92 5.67 5.73
N LYS A 49 -9.85 5.44 6.66
CA LYS A 49 -11.29 5.34 6.41
C LYS A 49 -11.87 6.65 5.92
N ALA A 50 -11.56 7.76 6.61
CA ALA A 50 -11.98 9.10 6.18
C ALA A 50 -11.48 9.43 4.75
N ARG A 51 -10.25 9.01 4.41
CA ARG A 51 -9.71 9.17 3.06
C ARG A 51 -10.46 8.31 2.05
N GLU A 52 -10.67 7.04 2.34
CA GLU A 52 -11.37 6.09 1.47
C GLU A 52 -12.82 6.54 1.19
N ASP A 53 -13.52 7.06 2.19
CA ASP A 53 -14.90 7.54 2.09
C ASP A 53 -15.05 8.81 1.22
N THR A 54 -13.97 9.57 1.02
CA THR A 54 -13.98 10.71 0.09
C THR A 54 -14.08 10.23 -1.36
N MET A 55 -13.32 9.19 -1.69
CA MET A 55 -13.28 8.54 -2.99
C MET A 55 -12.42 7.29 -2.87
N SER A 56 -12.88 6.17 -3.46
CA SER A 56 -12.16 4.90 -3.42
C SER A 56 -10.68 5.08 -3.79
N THR A 57 -9.82 4.43 -3.01
CA THR A 57 -8.38 4.32 -3.32
C THR A 57 -8.07 3.06 -4.15
N GLY A 58 -9.09 2.34 -4.61
CA GLY A 58 -9.00 1.31 -5.64
C GLY A 58 -8.71 1.94 -7.00
N ILE A 59 -7.44 1.95 -7.40
CA ILE A 59 -6.97 2.61 -8.64
C ILE A 59 -7.20 1.76 -9.91
N GLY A 60 -7.85 0.60 -9.74
CA GLY A 60 -8.10 -0.37 -10.79
C GLY A 60 -6.99 -1.40 -10.98
N ARG A 61 -7.19 -2.30 -11.94
CA ARG A 61 -6.30 -3.44 -12.25
C ARG A 61 -6.04 -4.35 -11.04
N GLY A 62 -7.02 -4.41 -10.13
CA GLY A 62 -6.94 -5.18 -8.89
C GLY A 62 -6.00 -4.60 -7.82
N ILE A 63 -5.70 -3.30 -7.87
CA ILE A 63 -4.80 -2.62 -6.93
C ILE A 63 -5.55 -1.55 -6.11
N GLY A 64 -5.35 -1.57 -4.79
CA GLY A 64 -5.79 -0.54 -3.86
C GLY A 64 -4.61 0.18 -3.21
N LEU A 65 -4.71 1.49 -3.03
CA LEU A 65 -3.69 2.34 -2.40
C LEU A 65 -4.21 3.08 -1.16
N PRO A 66 -4.63 2.42 -0.08
CA PRO A 66 -5.01 3.10 1.16
C PRO A 66 -3.87 3.98 1.67
N HIS A 67 -4.16 5.23 1.97
CA HIS A 67 -3.13 6.17 2.40
C HIS A 67 -3.66 7.21 3.39
N ALA A 68 -2.80 7.59 4.34
CA ALA A 68 -3.11 8.62 5.31
C ALA A 68 -1.84 9.36 5.73
N MET A 69 -2.03 10.59 6.22
CA MET A 69 -1.03 11.25 7.05
C MET A 69 -1.29 10.89 8.52
N SER A 70 -0.25 10.81 9.32
CA SER A 70 -0.36 10.52 10.75
C SER A 70 0.65 11.35 11.54
N ASN A 71 0.21 11.91 12.66
CA ASN A 71 1.06 12.56 13.67
C ASN A 71 1.95 11.57 14.45
N ASP A 72 1.64 10.28 14.39
CA ASP A 72 2.31 9.22 15.15
C ASP A 72 3.44 8.51 14.40
N THR A 73 3.74 8.92 13.17
CA THR A 73 4.92 8.45 12.41
C THR A 73 5.96 9.54 12.22
N HIS A 74 7.24 9.16 12.29
CA HIS A 74 8.37 10.07 12.02
C HIS A 74 8.82 10.05 10.56
N ASP A 75 8.65 8.90 9.89
CA ASP A 75 9.09 8.67 8.51
C ASP A 75 7.96 8.10 7.65
N ALA A 76 8.05 8.32 6.33
CA ALA A 76 7.12 7.70 5.40
C ALA A 76 7.38 6.20 5.31
N ALA A 77 6.31 5.40 5.35
CA ALA A 77 6.41 3.95 5.31
C ALA A 77 5.37 3.35 4.36
N VAL A 78 5.77 2.27 3.69
CA VAL A 78 4.94 1.50 2.77
C VAL A 78 4.74 0.09 3.31
N LEU A 79 3.54 -0.41 3.10
CA LEU A 79 3.08 -1.76 3.42
C LEU A 79 2.52 -2.37 2.14
N LEU A 80 2.83 -3.65 1.87
CA LEU A 80 2.26 -4.38 0.76
C LEU A 80 1.52 -5.61 1.27
N VAL A 81 0.29 -5.81 0.77
CA VAL A 81 -0.52 -6.98 1.07
C VAL A 81 -1.01 -7.60 -0.23
N ARG A 82 -0.80 -8.91 -0.40
CA ARG A 82 -1.55 -9.71 -1.37
C ARG A 82 -2.68 -10.41 -0.63
N CYS A 83 -3.93 -10.11 -0.95
CA CYS A 83 -5.08 -10.79 -0.39
C CYS A 83 -5.16 -12.22 -0.95
N SER A 84 -5.64 -13.16 -0.14
CA SER A 84 -5.90 -14.54 -0.59
C SER A 84 -6.98 -14.54 -1.67
N GLU A 85 -8.07 -13.83 -1.43
CA GLU A 85 -9.16 -13.58 -2.38
C GLU A 85 -9.25 -12.09 -2.77
N PRO A 86 -9.73 -11.75 -3.98
CA PRO A 86 -10.03 -10.37 -4.34
C PRO A 86 -11.13 -9.78 -3.42
N VAL A 87 -10.95 -8.53 -3.02
CA VAL A 87 -11.84 -7.76 -2.14
C VAL A 87 -12.57 -6.72 -2.96
N ASP A 88 -13.90 -6.61 -2.81
CA ASP A 88 -14.62 -5.48 -3.40
C ASP A 88 -14.15 -4.18 -2.72
N PHE A 89 -13.53 -3.33 -3.53
CA PHE A 89 -12.92 -2.08 -3.09
C PHE A 89 -13.60 -0.86 -3.73
N GLU A 90 -14.72 -1.06 -4.43
CA GLU A 90 -15.39 -0.02 -5.25
C GLU A 90 -14.38 0.71 -6.16
N SER A 91 -13.47 -0.06 -6.76
CA SER A 91 -12.40 0.47 -7.61
C SER A 91 -12.96 1.26 -8.79
N LEU A 92 -12.17 2.20 -9.31
CA LEU A 92 -12.53 3.06 -10.44
C LEU A 92 -12.97 2.29 -11.71
N ASP A 93 -12.44 1.09 -11.91
CA ASP A 93 -12.76 0.21 -13.04
C ASP A 93 -13.73 -0.94 -12.68
N ALA A 94 -14.33 -0.89 -11.49
CA ALA A 94 -15.18 -1.92 -10.90
C ALA A 94 -14.50 -3.32 -10.78
N VAL A 95 -13.17 -3.39 -10.83
CA VAL A 95 -12.43 -4.63 -10.62
C VAL A 95 -12.07 -4.77 -9.13
N PRO A 96 -12.41 -5.91 -8.48
CA PRO A 96 -12.01 -6.18 -7.10
C PRO A 96 -10.49 -6.18 -6.92
N VAL A 97 -10.04 -5.72 -5.75
CA VAL A 97 -8.62 -5.56 -5.42
C VAL A 97 -8.04 -6.83 -4.82
N LYS A 98 -6.91 -7.28 -5.35
CA LYS A 98 -6.12 -8.39 -4.78
C LYS A 98 -4.79 -7.94 -4.20
N VAL A 99 -4.32 -6.75 -4.56
CA VAL A 99 -3.04 -6.19 -4.10
C VAL A 99 -3.27 -4.84 -3.46
N ILE A 100 -2.83 -4.70 -2.21
CA ILE A 100 -2.85 -3.45 -1.46
C ILE A 100 -1.42 -2.93 -1.35
N VAL A 101 -1.21 -1.67 -1.70
CA VAL A 101 0.05 -0.96 -1.43
C VAL A 101 -0.27 0.28 -0.62
N ALA A 102 -0.23 0.15 0.70
CA ALA A 102 -0.62 1.20 1.61
C ALA A 102 0.53 2.12 1.98
N LEU A 103 0.21 3.38 2.28
CA LEU A 103 1.16 4.45 2.57
C LEU A 103 0.76 5.20 3.85
N VAL A 104 1.71 5.37 4.76
CA VAL A 104 1.60 6.34 5.85
C VAL A 104 2.73 7.37 5.75
N VAL A 105 2.41 8.64 5.95
CA VAL A 105 3.35 9.76 5.88
C VAL A 105 3.21 10.63 7.13
N PRO A 106 4.30 11.22 7.66
CA PRO A 106 4.19 12.17 8.76
C PRO A 106 3.27 13.34 8.42
N GLU A 107 2.47 13.78 9.39
CA GLU A 107 1.73 15.03 9.29
C GLU A 107 2.66 16.23 9.00
N GLY A 108 2.09 17.28 8.38
CA GLY A 108 2.84 18.47 7.99
C GLY A 108 3.78 18.29 6.80
N LYS A 109 3.78 17.12 6.14
CA LYS A 109 4.57 16.84 4.92
C LYS A 109 3.69 16.53 3.68
N PRO A 110 2.78 17.43 3.26
CA PRO A 110 1.88 17.17 2.13
C PRO A 110 2.62 16.95 0.80
N ASP A 111 3.72 17.66 0.56
CA ASP A 111 4.53 17.48 -0.66
C ASP A 111 5.15 16.08 -0.73
N LEU A 112 5.63 15.56 0.41
CA LEU A 112 6.15 14.21 0.50
C LEU A 112 5.03 13.19 0.24
N HIS A 113 3.84 13.43 0.78
CA HIS A 113 2.67 12.58 0.56
C HIS A 113 2.31 12.49 -0.93
N LEU A 114 2.22 13.63 -1.63
CA LEU A 114 1.93 13.65 -3.06
C LEU A 114 3.05 13.01 -3.91
N GLN A 115 4.31 13.27 -3.57
CA GLN A 115 5.45 12.66 -4.27
C GLN A 115 5.46 11.12 -4.11
N MET A 116 5.17 10.64 -2.90
CA MET A 116 5.06 9.21 -2.60
C MET A 116 3.91 8.56 -3.35
N LEU A 117 2.72 9.17 -3.31
CA LEU A 117 1.55 8.66 -4.04
C LEU A 117 1.82 8.60 -5.55
N ALA A 118 2.43 9.63 -6.14
CA ALA A 118 2.78 9.63 -7.55
C ALA A 118 3.78 8.51 -7.89
N SER A 119 4.77 8.27 -7.03
CA SER A 119 5.71 7.15 -7.19
C SER A 119 5.02 5.78 -7.07
N LEU A 120 4.13 5.60 -6.09
CA LEU A 120 3.36 4.36 -5.90
C LEU A 120 2.44 4.09 -7.09
N ALA A 121 1.69 5.10 -7.55
CA ALA A 121 0.80 4.97 -8.70
C ALA A 121 1.58 4.54 -9.95
N ARG A 122 2.73 5.16 -10.23
CA ARG A 122 3.60 4.76 -11.36
C ARG A 122 4.10 3.33 -11.23
N LEU A 123 4.60 2.93 -10.05
CA LEU A 123 5.06 1.57 -9.79
C LEU A 123 3.92 0.56 -10.01
N CYS A 124 2.73 0.85 -9.49
CA CYS A 124 1.55 -0.02 -9.60
C CYS A 124 1.05 -0.14 -11.04
N GLN A 125 1.18 0.93 -11.83
CA GLN A 125 0.79 0.94 -13.24
C GLN A 125 1.82 0.27 -14.15
N TYR A 126 3.07 0.11 -13.70
CA TYR A 126 4.13 -0.43 -14.54
C TYR A 126 3.81 -1.86 -15.01
N PRO A 127 4.05 -2.19 -16.30
CA PRO A 127 3.83 -3.52 -16.83
C PRO A 127 4.57 -4.58 -16.01
N GLY A 128 3.83 -5.62 -15.58
CA GLY A 128 4.39 -6.72 -14.80
C GLY A 128 4.32 -6.54 -13.28
N PHE A 129 4.11 -5.34 -12.73
CA PHE A 129 4.05 -5.16 -11.27
C PHE A 129 3.02 -6.08 -10.60
N PHE A 130 1.77 -6.06 -11.07
CA PHE A 130 0.70 -6.90 -10.50
C PHE A 130 1.04 -8.39 -10.59
N LYS A 131 1.57 -8.84 -11.74
CA LYS A 131 2.00 -10.24 -11.96
C LYS A 131 3.12 -10.63 -10.99
N THR A 132 4.11 -9.76 -10.82
CA THR A 132 5.22 -9.95 -9.87
C THR A 132 4.70 -10.15 -8.45
N VAL A 133 3.76 -9.32 -8.00
CA VAL A 133 3.14 -9.48 -6.67
C VAL A 133 2.34 -10.78 -6.60
N GLN A 134 1.55 -11.08 -7.64
CA GLN A 134 0.70 -12.27 -7.70
C GLN A 134 1.50 -13.58 -7.64
N ASP A 135 2.67 -13.64 -8.29
CA ASP A 135 3.47 -14.85 -8.40
C ASP A 135 4.47 -15.06 -7.25
N ALA A 136 4.70 -14.01 -6.46
CA ALA A 136 5.69 -14.04 -5.38
C ALA A 136 5.46 -15.18 -4.38
N LYS A 137 6.54 -15.86 -3.99
CA LYS A 137 6.49 -17.01 -3.08
C LYS A 137 6.75 -16.65 -1.63
N ASP A 138 7.50 -15.58 -1.40
CA ASP A 138 7.82 -15.10 -0.08
C ASP A 138 8.07 -13.58 -0.07
N PRO A 139 7.99 -12.93 1.11
CA PRO A 139 8.23 -11.50 1.27
C PRO A 139 9.58 -11.00 0.75
N LYS A 140 10.65 -11.79 0.90
CA LYS A 140 12.00 -11.36 0.51
C LYS A 140 12.12 -11.36 -1.02
N ALA A 141 11.68 -12.43 -1.68
CA ALA A 141 11.66 -12.50 -3.13
C ALA A 141 10.85 -11.35 -3.74
N LEU A 142 9.67 -11.04 -3.16
CA LEU A 142 8.87 -9.91 -3.64
C LEU A 142 9.58 -8.56 -3.47
N PHE A 143 10.20 -8.33 -2.30
CA PHE A 143 10.98 -7.11 -2.08
C PHE A 143 12.09 -6.95 -3.13
N ASP A 144 12.86 -8.01 -3.37
CA ASP A 144 13.96 -8.00 -4.35
C ASP A 144 13.42 -7.75 -5.77
N SER A 145 12.31 -8.37 -6.16
CA SER A 145 11.66 -8.13 -7.46
C SER A 145 11.13 -6.70 -7.62
N ILE A 146 10.52 -6.11 -6.58
CA ILE A 146 10.06 -4.71 -6.61
C ILE A 146 11.25 -3.76 -6.77
N LYS A 147 12.35 -4.02 -6.07
CA LYS A 147 13.58 -3.23 -6.20
C LYS A 147 14.11 -3.26 -7.64
N GLN A 148 14.24 -4.44 -8.22
CA GLN A 148 14.68 -4.61 -9.62
C GLN A 148 13.72 -3.94 -10.61
N LEU A 149 12.41 -4.09 -10.40
CA LEU A 149 11.39 -3.48 -11.26
C LEU A 149 11.43 -1.96 -11.18
N GLU A 150 11.64 -1.38 -9.99
CA GLU A 150 11.85 0.06 -9.89
C GLU A 150 13.15 0.52 -10.56
N GLU A 151 14.21 -0.28 -10.61
CA GLU A 151 15.44 0.05 -11.33
C GLU A 151 15.23 0.12 -12.86
N THR A 152 14.29 -0.65 -13.42
CA THR A 152 13.93 -0.59 -14.85
C THR A 152 12.92 0.51 -15.19
N ILE A 153 12.22 1.05 -14.20
CA ILE A 153 11.40 2.25 -14.37
C ILE A 153 12.34 3.45 -14.51
N SER A 154 12.63 3.84 -15.76
CA SER A 154 13.38 5.06 -16.04
C SER A 154 12.61 6.27 -15.53
N PHE A 155 13.19 6.97 -14.55
CA PHE A 155 12.72 8.29 -14.14
C PHE A 155 13.13 9.30 -15.22
N HIS A 156 12.23 9.55 -16.18
CA HIS A 156 12.28 10.74 -17.03
C HIS A 156 11.30 11.77 -16.47
#